data_AF-A0A8T7BN22-F1
#
_entry.id   AF-A0A8T7BN22-F1
#
_cell.length_a   1.000
_cell.length_b   1.000
_cell.length_c   1.000
_cell.angle_alpha   90.00
_cell.angle_beta   90.00
_cell.angle_gamma   90.00
#
_symmetry.space_group_name_H-M   'P 1'
#
loop_
_entity.id
_entity.type
_entity.pdbx_description
1 polymer ?
#
loop_
_entity_poly.entity_id
_entity_poly.type
_entity_poly.pdbx_seq_one_letter_code
_entity_poly.pdbx_strand_id
1 'polypeptide(L)'
;MKLTSFRRLVQIFIFILFSLSMQSGIHAQEAFPEGEGRQAIFVSCTQCHGLGHLTRVSLDSQQWENAVYDMVARGAAIDINDLDTIKNYLINNLANDR
;
A
#
# COMPACT_ATOMS: atom_id res chain seq x y z
N MET A 1 -37.75 22.19 -24.29
CA MET A 1 -36.70 21.58 -23.44
C MET A 1 -35.36 22.21 -23.81
N LYS A 2 -34.74 23.04 -22.95
CA LYS A 2 -33.58 23.86 -23.34
C LYS A 2 -32.33 22.99 -23.44
N LEU A 3 -31.69 22.99 -24.62
CA LEU A 3 -30.50 22.20 -24.97
C LEU A 3 -29.33 22.36 -23.97
N THR A 4 -29.32 23.48 -23.23
CA THR A 4 -28.35 23.78 -22.16
C THR A 4 -28.54 22.95 -20.89
N SER A 5 -29.78 22.59 -20.53
CA SER A 5 -30.07 21.71 -19.38
C SER A 5 -29.68 20.27 -19.67
N PHE A 6 -29.87 19.83 -20.92
CA PHE A 6 -29.44 18.50 -21.38
C PHE A 6 -27.91 18.38 -21.35
N ARG A 7 -27.20 19.42 -21.80
CA ARG A 7 -25.72 19.45 -21.77
C ARG A 7 -25.16 19.43 -20.35
N ARG A 8 -25.79 20.16 -19.41
CA ARG A 8 -25.42 20.15 -17.99
C ARG A 8 -25.66 18.78 -17.33
N LEU A 9 -26.77 18.12 -17.64
CA LEU A 9 -27.07 16.78 -17.11
C LEU A 9 -26.07 15.74 -17.60
N VAL A 10 -25.71 15.76 -18.89
CA VAL A 10 -24.68 14.88 -19.46
C VAL A 10 -23.31 15.12 -18.83
N GLN A 11 -22.93 16.39 -18.60
CA GLN A 11 -21.66 16.71 -17.96
C GLN A 11 -21.58 16.24 -16.49
N ILE A 12 -22.67 16.38 -15.72
CA ILE A 12 -22.74 15.86 -14.34
C ILE A 12 -22.64 14.33 -14.34
N PHE A 13 -23.32 13.67 -15.28
CA PHE A 13 -23.27 12.21 -15.40
C PHE A 13 -21.87 11.69 -15.75
N ILE A 14 -21.14 12.39 -16.63
CA ILE A 14 -19.75 12.08 -16.96
C ILE A 14 -18.83 12.27 -15.75
N PHE A 15 -19.03 13.32 -14.95
CA PHE A 15 -18.25 13.54 -13.72
C PHE A 15 -18.48 12.44 -12.67
N ILE A 16 -19.73 12.00 -12.47
CA ILE A 16 -20.07 10.93 -11.52
C ILE A 16 -19.48 9.59 -11.97
N LEU A 17 -19.55 9.27 -13.27
CA LEU A 17 -18.93 8.06 -13.84
C LEU A 17 -17.40 8.08 -13.74
N PHE A 18 -16.78 9.25 -13.90
CA PHE A 18 -15.33 9.40 -13.77
C PHE A 18 -14.84 9.19 -12.33
N SER A 19 -15.57 9.70 -11.33
CA SER A 19 -15.22 9.54 -9.92
C SER A 19 -15.34 8.09 -9.41
N LEU A 20 -16.22 7.26 -9.98
CA LEU A 20 -16.43 5.88 -9.52
C LEU A 20 -15.27 4.91 -9.88
N SER A 21 -14.34 5.34 -10.73
CA SER A 21 -13.27 4.48 -11.26
C SER A 21 -12.00 4.43 -10.38
N MET A 22 -11.95 5.16 -9.25
CA MET A 22 -10.73 5.38 -8.44
C MET A 22 -10.75 4.71 -7.05
N GLN A 23 -11.52 3.63 -6.84
CA GLN A 23 -11.69 3.06 -5.49
C GLN A 23 -10.69 1.94 -5.12
N SER A 24 -9.87 1.47 -6.07
CA SER A 24 -9.10 0.22 -5.93
C SER A 24 -7.99 0.24 -4.86
N GLY A 25 -7.53 1.43 -4.43
CA GLY A 25 -6.38 1.57 -3.53
C GLY A 25 -6.69 1.47 -2.03
N ILE A 26 -7.94 1.65 -1.61
CA ILE A 26 -8.27 1.80 -0.17
C ILE A 26 -8.12 0.48 0.60
N HIS A 27 -8.54 -0.65 0.02
CA HIS A 27 -8.57 -1.93 0.74
C HIS A 27 -7.20 -2.48 1.13
N ALA A 28 -6.16 -2.24 0.33
CA ALA A 28 -4.81 -2.69 0.67
C ALA A 28 -4.25 -1.89 1.85
N GLN A 29 -4.63 -0.61 1.98
CA GLN A 29 -4.19 0.25 3.05
C GLN A 29 -4.74 -0.23 4.40
N GLU A 30 -6.04 -0.56 4.47
CA GLU A 30 -6.74 -0.97 5.70
C GLU A 30 -6.13 -2.19 6.40
N ALA A 31 -5.51 -3.11 5.64
CA ALA A 31 -4.90 -4.31 6.19
C ALA A 31 -3.60 -4.04 6.99
N PHE A 32 -3.00 -2.87 6.83
CA PHE A 32 -1.75 -2.48 7.48
C PHE A 32 -2.04 -1.44 8.58
N PRO A 33 -1.67 -1.70 9.86
CA PRO A 33 -1.89 -0.76 10.96
C PRO A 33 -1.31 0.62 10.69
N GLU A 34 -1.97 1.69 11.14
CA GLU A 34 -1.44 3.04 10.98
C GLU A 34 -0.14 3.22 11.78
N GLY A 35 0.85 3.91 11.21
CA GLY A 35 2.12 4.13 11.90
C GLY A 35 3.25 4.64 10.99
N GLU A 36 4.33 5.08 11.63
CA GLU A 36 5.58 5.45 10.96
C GLU A 36 6.11 4.26 10.15
N GLY A 37 6.45 4.48 8.88
CA GLY A 37 6.91 3.43 7.97
C GLY A 37 5.83 2.76 7.13
N ARG A 38 4.53 2.88 7.48
CA ARG A 38 3.43 2.34 6.66
C ARG A 38 3.49 2.83 5.21
N GLN A 39 3.69 4.14 5.01
CA GLN A 39 3.76 4.70 3.66
C GLN A 39 5.02 4.25 2.92
N ALA A 40 6.15 4.10 3.61
CA ALA A 40 7.40 3.61 3.04
C ALA A 40 7.24 2.17 2.51
N ILE A 41 6.50 1.31 3.22
CA ILE A 41 6.12 -0.03 2.71
C ILE A 41 5.35 0.09 1.39
N PHE A 42 4.33 0.96 1.33
CA PHE A 42 3.51 1.10 0.13
C PHE A 42 4.28 1.64 -1.07
N VAL A 43 5.24 2.54 -0.86
CA VAL A 43 6.07 3.10 -1.93
C VAL A 43 7.15 2.12 -2.36
N SER A 44 7.90 1.56 -1.41
CA SER A 44 9.11 0.81 -1.69
C SER A 44 8.85 -0.65 -2.03
N CYS A 45 7.86 -1.30 -1.42
CA CYS A 45 7.65 -2.74 -1.54
C CYS A 45 6.67 -3.14 -2.66
N THR A 46 5.93 -2.18 -3.26
CA THR A 46 4.95 -2.46 -4.33
C THR A 46 5.52 -2.38 -5.75
N GLN A 47 6.82 -2.08 -5.88
CA GLN A 47 7.48 -1.90 -7.17
C GLN A 47 7.52 -3.18 -8.02
N CYS A 48 7.51 -4.35 -7.38
CA CYS A 48 7.63 -5.66 -8.05
C CYS A 48 6.42 -6.57 -7.87
N HIS A 49 5.73 -6.53 -6.73
CA HIS A 49 4.55 -7.35 -6.44
C HIS A 49 3.64 -6.68 -5.40
N GLY A 50 2.41 -7.19 -5.24
CA GLY A 50 1.47 -6.70 -4.23
C GLY A 50 1.86 -7.11 -2.80
N LEU A 51 1.26 -6.46 -1.79
CA LEU A 51 1.59 -6.64 -0.37
C LEU A 51 0.64 -7.58 0.38
N GLY A 52 -0.41 -8.09 -0.27
CA GLY A 52 -1.46 -8.86 0.40
C GLY A 52 -0.98 -10.14 1.10
N HIS A 53 0.25 -10.59 0.84
CA HIS A 53 0.86 -11.72 1.53
C HIS A 53 1.44 -11.34 2.91
N LEU A 54 1.90 -10.09 3.10
CA LEU A 54 2.65 -9.69 4.29
C LEU A 54 1.80 -9.79 5.57
N THR A 55 0.50 -9.53 5.49
CA THR A 55 -0.42 -9.61 6.65
C THR A 55 -0.92 -11.02 6.93
N ARG A 56 -0.51 -12.00 6.12
CA ARG A 56 -0.96 -13.41 6.21
C ARG A 56 0.15 -14.38 6.61
N VAL A 57 1.41 -13.96 6.51
CA VAL A 57 2.54 -14.75 6.99
C VAL A 57 2.68 -14.59 8.50
N SER A 58 3.11 -15.66 9.16
CA SER A 58 3.52 -15.61 10.56
C SER A 58 5.04 -15.67 10.58
N LEU A 59 5.67 -14.52 10.78
CA LEU A 59 7.12 -14.40 10.93
C LEU A 59 7.44 -13.81 12.30
N ASP A 60 8.51 -14.28 12.93
CA ASP A 60 9.12 -13.61 14.07
C ASP A 60 9.91 -12.37 13.62
N SER A 61 10.38 -11.57 14.58
CA SER A 61 11.15 -10.35 14.31
C SER A 61 12.38 -10.59 13.44
N GLN A 62 13.15 -11.65 13.71
CA GLN A 62 14.37 -11.94 12.95
C GLN A 62 14.05 -12.38 11.52
N GLN A 63 12.98 -13.15 11.34
CA GLN A 63 12.48 -13.56 10.04
C GLN A 63 11.97 -12.36 9.22
N TRP A 64 11.36 -11.36 9.86
CA TRP A 64 10.98 -10.11 9.19
C TRP A 64 12.20 -9.32 8.70
N GLU A 65 13.24 -9.17 9.52
CA GLU A 65 14.48 -8.52 9.08
C GLU A 65 15.09 -9.23 7.87
N ASN A 66 15.20 -10.57 7.96
CA ASN A 66 15.73 -11.39 6.87
C ASN A 66 14.89 -11.25 5.60
N ALA A 67 13.56 -11.21 5.71
CA ALA A 67 12.68 -11.03 4.56
C ALA A 67 12.91 -9.69 3.85
N VAL A 68 13.15 -8.60 4.60
CA VAL A 68 13.46 -7.29 4.01
C VAL A 68 14.81 -7.34 3.29
N TYR A 69 15.85 -7.92 3.91
CA TYR A 69 17.16 -8.07 3.26
C TYR A 69 17.10 -8.95 2.02
N ASP A 70 16.31 -10.03 2.04
CA ASP A 70 16.07 -10.89 0.88
C ASP A 70 15.43 -10.10 -0.28
N MET A 71 14.51 -9.18 0.01
CA MET A 71 13.92 -8.31 -1.03
C MET A 71 14.95 -7.34 -1.60
N VAL A 72 15.79 -6.72 -0.75
CA VAL A 72 16.89 -5.87 -1.20
C VAL A 72 17.87 -6.65 -2.09
N ALA A 73 18.24 -7.87 -1.69
CA ALA A 73 19.12 -8.75 -2.47
C ALA A 73 18.51 -9.15 -3.82
N ARG A 74 17.18 -9.21 -3.92
CA ARG A 74 16.43 -9.45 -5.16
C ARG A 74 16.25 -8.19 -6.03
N GLY A 75 16.73 -7.04 -5.56
CA GLY A 75 16.71 -5.78 -6.30
C GLY A 75 15.63 -4.79 -5.89
N ALA A 76 14.99 -4.97 -4.73
CA ALA A 76 14.10 -3.95 -4.20
C ALA A 76 14.91 -2.67 -3.89
N ALA A 77 14.54 -1.57 -4.53
CA ALA A 77 15.14 -0.26 -4.28
C ALA A 77 14.48 0.37 -3.05
N ILE A 78 15.13 0.22 -1.90
CA ILE A 78 14.74 0.85 -0.62
C ILE A 78 15.78 1.95 -0.31
N ASP A 79 15.30 3.15 0.01
CA ASP A 79 16.19 4.22 0.50
C ASP A 79 16.86 3.79 1.81
N ILE A 80 18.16 4.06 1.95
CA ILE A 80 18.91 3.65 3.14
C ILE A 80 18.33 4.24 4.44
N ASN A 81 17.72 5.43 4.36
CA ASN A 81 17.08 6.07 5.51
C ASN A 81 15.73 5.43 5.87
N ASP A 82 15.10 4.73 4.92
CA ASP A 82 13.82 4.05 5.11
C ASP A 82 13.98 2.59 5.54
N LEU A 83 15.16 2.00 5.38
CA LEU A 83 15.39 0.58 5.63
C LEU A 83 15.05 0.16 7.07
N ASP A 84 15.57 0.89 8.06
CA ASP A 84 15.29 0.60 9.47
C ASP A 84 13.83 0.91 9.83
N THR A 85 13.28 2.00 9.28
CA THR A 85 11.87 2.38 9.44
C THR A 85 10.93 1.28 8.94
N ILE A 86 11.23 0.70 7.78
CA ILE A 86 10.47 -0.41 7.17
C ILE A 86 10.56 -1.67 8.04
N LYS A 87 11.76 -2.08 8.46
CA LYS A 87 11.93 -3.26 9.31
C LYS A 87 11.18 -3.10 10.63
N ASN A 88 11.37 -1.97 11.31
CA ASN A 88 10.72 -1.66 12.58
C ASN A 88 9.20 -1.64 12.44
N TYR A 89 8.67 -1.10 11.35
CA TYR A 89 7.23 -1.12 11.11
C TYR A 89 6.70 -2.55 10.96
N LEU A 90 7.34 -3.41 10.16
CA LEU A 90 6.92 -4.80 10.01
C LEU A 90 7.00 -5.57 11.33
N ILE A 91 8.10 -5.38 12.07
CA ILE A 91 8.31 -6.03 13.37
C ILE A 91 7.23 -5.61 14.37
N ASN A 92 7.07 -4.30 14.60
CA ASN A 92 6.19 -3.79 15.64
C ASN A 92 4.70 -4.06 15.38
N ASN A 93 4.32 -4.30 14.12
CA ASN A 93 2.92 -4.43 13.73
C ASN A 93 2.52 -5.84 13.29
N LEU A 94 3.45 -6.63 12.76
CA LEU A 94 3.17 -7.92 12.11
C LEU A 94 4.02 -9.09 12.64
N ALA A 95 5.03 -8.87 13.50
CA ALA A 95 5.79 -9.98 14.08
C ALA A 95 4.96 -10.79 15.07
N ASN A 96 5.23 -12.09 15.11
CA ASN A 96 4.64 -13.02 16.06
C ASN A 96 5.71 -13.56 17.02
N ASP A 97 6.24 -12.69 17.87
CA ASP A 97 7.28 -13.03 18.87
C ASP A 97 6.73 -13.70 20.15
N ARG A 98 5.49 -14.19 20.13
CA ARG A 98 4.82 -14.76 21.31
C ARG A 98 5.15 -16.23 21.51
#